data_AF-A0A1G7YZ21-F1
#
_entry.id   AF-A0A1G7YZ21-F1
#
_cell.length_a   1.000
_cell.length_b   1.000
_cell.length_c   1.000
_cell.angle_alpha   90.00
_cell.angle_beta   90.00
_cell.angle_gamma   90.00
#
_symmetry.space_group_name_H-M   'P 1'
#
loop_
_entity.id
_entity.type
_entity.pdbx_description
1 polymer ?
#
loop_
_entity_poly.entity_id
_entity_poly.type
_entity_poly.pdbx_seq_one_letter_code
_entity_poly.pdbx_strand_id
1 'polypeptide(L)'
;MTEQSTAGKTGRTGRRLLFRVVLSMAVGAGLVLGWTWAYESGFLKTWLDSTTMSEFLLLVLIGLPLALVSSLVLAGPVLWVFGVRPVWPVILLGPVVLGIGLYLEVHEPALAWFTNRHHAEALLAAVAYGLVALVTFKRS
;
A
#
# COMPACT_ATOMS: atom_id res chain seq x y z
N MET A 1 4.94 3.69 44.62
CA MET A 1 4.39 2.68 43.68
C MET A 1 3.77 3.40 42.48
N THR A 2 4.58 3.93 41.56
CA THR A 2 4.09 4.70 40.39
C THR A 2 4.85 4.41 39.09
N GLU A 3 6.05 3.80 39.16
CA GLU A 3 6.89 3.54 37.98
C GLU A 3 6.49 2.29 37.17
N GLN A 4 5.84 1.30 37.76
CA GLN A 4 5.38 0.11 37.00
C GLN A 4 4.20 0.39 36.06
N SER A 5 3.44 1.47 36.32
CA SER A 5 2.24 1.82 35.54
C SER A 5 2.56 2.45 34.18
N THR A 6 3.69 3.16 34.07
CA THR A 6 4.11 3.83 32.84
C THR A 6 4.70 2.85 31.83
N ALA A 7 5.55 1.92 32.28
CA ALA A 7 6.16 0.90 31.41
C ALA A 7 5.11 0.01 30.71
N GLY A 8 4.08 -0.43 31.43
CA GLY A 8 2.98 -1.24 30.88
C GLY A 8 2.11 -0.50 29.85
N LYS A 9 1.91 0.81 30.03
CA LYS A 9 1.18 1.65 29.07
C LYS A 9 2.00 1.87 27.79
N THR A 10 3.30 2.14 27.90
CA THR A 10 4.17 2.35 26.75
C THR A 10 4.30 1.10 25.88
N GLY A 11 4.43 -0.09 26.50
CA GLY A 11 4.44 -1.37 25.77
C GLY A 11 3.14 -1.66 25.02
N ARG A 12 1.98 -1.34 25.62
CA ARG A 12 0.66 -1.55 24.99
C ARG A 12 0.44 -0.61 23.80
N THR A 13 0.87 0.65 23.92
CA THR A 13 0.78 1.65 22.84
C THR A 13 1.69 1.28 21.67
N GLY A 14 2.94 0.89 21.95
CA GLY A 14 3.89 0.44 20.91
C GLY A 14 3.39 -0.79 20.16
N ARG A 15 2.83 -1.79 20.87
CA ARG A 15 2.27 -3.00 20.26
C ARG A 15 1.07 -2.69 19.37
N ARG A 16 0.21 -1.74 19.77
CA ARG A 16 -0.94 -1.30 18.98
C ARG A 16 -0.52 -0.57 17.71
N LEU A 17 0.51 0.28 17.80
CA LEU A 17 1.09 0.95 16.63
C LEU A 17 1.67 -0.06 15.65
N LEU A 18 2.50 -0.99 16.13
CA LEU A 18 3.09 -2.05 15.30
C LEU A 18 2.01 -2.89 14.60
N PHE A 19 0.95 -3.26 15.31
CA PHE A 19 -0.17 -4.00 14.72
C PHE A 19 -0.82 -3.22 13.56
N ARG A 20 -1.08 -1.93 13.75
CA ARG A 20 -1.66 -1.08 12.70
C ARG A 20 -0.74 -0.96 11.48
N VAL A 21 0.56 -0.79 11.72
CA VAL A 21 1.57 -0.73 10.66
C VAL A 21 1.60 -2.03 9.88
N VAL A 22 1.74 -3.17 10.56
CA VAL A 22 1.78 -4.51 9.92
C VAL A 22 0.50 -4.77 9.12
N LEU A 23 -0.66 -4.39 9.65
CA LEU A 23 -1.91 -4.54 8.91
C LEU A 23 -1.94 -3.67 7.65
N SER A 24 -1.47 -2.42 7.72
CA SER A 24 -1.31 -1.56 6.54
C SER A 24 -0.34 -2.14 5.51
N MET A 25 0.75 -2.77 5.95
CA MET A 25 1.68 -3.47 5.07
C MET A 25 0.98 -4.62 4.33
N ALA A 26 0.25 -5.47 5.06
CA ALA A 26 -0.46 -6.61 4.49
C ALA A 26 -1.54 -6.18 3.48
N VAL A 27 -2.32 -5.15 3.81
CA VAL A 27 -3.35 -4.59 2.93
C VAL A 27 -2.73 -3.94 1.70
N GLY A 28 -1.62 -3.20 1.84
CA GLY A 28 -0.90 -2.61 0.72
C GLY A 28 -0.36 -3.66 -0.26
N ALA A 29 0.28 -4.71 0.25
CA ALA A 29 0.73 -5.84 -0.57
C ALA A 29 -0.43 -6.53 -1.28
N GLY A 30 -1.52 -6.81 -0.57
CA GLY A 30 -2.72 -7.43 -1.13
C GLY A 30 -3.38 -6.58 -2.22
N LEU A 31 -3.41 -5.26 -2.05
CA LEU A 31 -3.90 -4.34 -3.08
C LEU A 31 -3.05 -4.40 -4.34
N VAL A 32 -1.72 -4.34 -4.21
CA VAL A 32 -0.83 -4.40 -5.37
C VAL A 32 -0.96 -5.72 -6.09
N LEU A 33 -0.92 -6.84 -5.37
CA LEU A 33 -1.15 -8.17 -5.96
C LEU A 33 -2.52 -8.26 -6.65
N GLY A 34 -3.57 -7.71 -6.04
CA GLY A 34 -4.91 -7.69 -6.61
C GLY A 34 -4.98 -6.89 -7.92
N TRP A 35 -4.34 -5.72 -7.96
CA TRP A 35 -4.27 -4.91 -9.18
C TRP A 35 -3.40 -5.54 -10.27
N THR A 36 -2.27 -6.13 -9.91
CA THR A 36 -1.42 -6.90 -10.84
C THR A 36 -2.21 -8.05 -11.46
N TRP A 37 -2.94 -8.80 -10.63
CA TRP A 37 -3.76 -9.91 -11.11
C TRP A 37 -4.92 -9.43 -12.00
N ALA A 38 -5.57 -8.31 -11.64
CA ALA A 38 -6.58 -7.68 -12.49
C ALA A 38 -6.00 -7.23 -13.84
N TYR A 39 -4.79 -6.69 -13.85
CA TYR A 39 -4.08 -6.32 -15.08
C TYR A 39 -3.77 -7.54 -15.95
N GLU A 40 -3.25 -8.62 -15.34
CA GLU A 40 -2.88 -9.86 -16.02
C GLU A 40 -4.06 -10.70 -16.49
N SER A 41 -5.25 -10.52 -15.91
CA SER A 41 -6.49 -11.17 -16.37
C SER A 41 -6.87 -10.85 -17.83
N GLY A 42 -6.12 -9.94 -18.48
CA GLY A 42 -6.14 -9.74 -19.93
C GLY A 42 -7.12 -8.65 -20.36
N PHE A 43 -8.18 -8.38 -19.60
CA PHE A 43 -9.15 -7.33 -19.94
C PHE A 43 -8.49 -5.94 -19.99
N LEU A 44 -7.77 -5.58 -18.93
CA LEU A 44 -7.06 -4.30 -18.82
C LEU A 44 -5.90 -4.20 -19.81
N LYS A 45 -5.12 -5.29 -19.98
CA LYS A 45 -3.99 -5.34 -20.91
C LYS A 45 -4.43 -5.15 -22.37
N THR A 46 -5.48 -5.85 -22.78
CA THR A 46 -6.01 -5.75 -24.15
C THR A 46 -6.55 -4.35 -24.43
N TRP A 47 -7.21 -3.73 -23.46
CA TRP A 47 -7.65 -2.33 -23.56
C TRP A 47 -6.46 -1.36 -23.65
N LEU A 48 -5.42 -1.54 -22.83
CA LEU A 48 -4.25 -0.66 -22.82
C LEU A 48 -3.47 -0.72 -24.14
N ASP A 49 -3.29 -1.91 -24.71
CA ASP A 49 -2.49 -2.12 -25.92
C ASP A 49 -3.17 -1.57 -27.19
N SER A 50 -4.50 -1.42 -27.20
CA SER A 50 -5.25 -0.83 -28.32
C SER A 50 -5.36 0.70 -28.28
N THR A 51 -4.76 1.35 -27.28
CA THR A 51 -5.06 2.74 -26.92
C THR A 51 -4.05 3.73 -27.52
N THR A 52 -4.55 4.85 -28.06
CA THR A 52 -3.70 5.96 -28.54
C THR A 52 -3.12 6.80 -27.40
N MET A 53 -2.02 7.54 -27.62
CA MET A 53 -1.35 8.33 -26.56
C MET A 53 -2.31 9.30 -25.81
N SER A 54 -3.26 9.92 -26.51
CA SER A 54 -4.29 10.78 -25.91
C SER A 54 -5.24 10.03 -25.00
N GLU A 55 -5.66 8.83 -25.40
CA GLU A 55 -6.56 7.99 -24.60
C GLU A 55 -5.81 7.36 -23.41
N PHE A 56 -4.51 7.07 -23.55
CA PHE A 56 -3.67 6.66 -22.43
C PHE A 56 -3.58 7.77 -21.37
N LEU A 57 -3.39 9.02 -21.79
CA LEU A 57 -3.39 10.16 -20.87
C LEU A 57 -4.74 10.34 -20.18
N LEU A 58 -5.86 10.10 -20.86
CA LEU A 58 -7.20 10.09 -20.26
C LEU A 58 -7.36 8.93 -19.27
N LEU A 59 -6.85 7.75 -19.61
CA LEU A 59 -6.81 6.59 -18.71
C LEU A 59 -5.97 6.86 -17.47
N VAL A 60 -4.84 7.56 -17.58
CA VAL A 60 -4.07 7.97 -16.41
C VAL A 60 -4.86 9.02 -15.62
N LEU A 61 -5.42 10.03 -16.29
CA LEU A 61 -6.12 11.14 -15.65
C LEU A 61 -7.38 10.69 -14.89
N ILE A 62 -8.12 9.71 -15.42
CA ILE A 62 -9.38 9.23 -14.83
C ILE A 62 -9.16 7.91 -14.09
N GLY A 63 -8.42 6.99 -14.70
CA GLY A 63 -8.17 5.65 -14.17
C GLY A 63 -7.30 5.65 -12.93
N LEU A 64 -6.30 6.54 -12.78
CA LEU A 64 -5.52 6.62 -11.54
C LEU A 64 -6.40 7.09 -10.37
N PRO A 65 -7.16 8.20 -10.45
CA PRO A 65 -8.12 8.55 -9.40
C PRO A 65 -9.12 7.44 -9.12
N LEU A 66 -9.67 6.81 -10.17
CA LEU A 66 -10.63 5.72 -10.00
C LEU A 66 -10.00 4.53 -9.25
N ALA A 67 -8.78 4.13 -9.62
CA ALA A 67 -8.05 3.05 -8.95
C ALA A 67 -7.76 3.39 -7.48
N LEU A 68 -7.43 4.65 -7.17
CA LEU A 68 -7.24 5.11 -5.80
C LEU A 68 -8.55 5.06 -4.99
N VAL A 69 -9.67 5.49 -5.59
CA VAL A 69 -10.99 5.43 -4.96
C VAL A 69 -11.42 3.98 -4.76
N SER A 70 -11.29 3.12 -5.77
CA SER A 70 -11.57 1.69 -5.66
C SER A 70 -10.71 1.03 -4.57
N SER A 71 -9.41 1.36 -4.51
CA SER A 71 -8.52 0.89 -3.45
C SER A 71 -8.99 1.37 -2.07
N LEU A 72 -9.45 2.62 -1.96
CA LEU A 72 -10.00 3.16 -0.72
C LEU A 72 -11.31 2.45 -0.32
N VAL A 73 -12.16 2.11 -1.28
CA VAL A 73 -13.42 1.38 -1.03
C VAL A 73 -13.15 -0.06 -0.61
N LEU A 74 -12.15 -0.73 -1.19
CA LEU A 74 -11.80 -2.11 -0.88
C LEU A 74 -11.04 -2.24 0.44
N ALA A 75 -9.96 -1.47 0.61
CA ALA A 75 -9.10 -1.55 1.78
C ALA A 75 -9.60 -0.71 2.97
N GLY A 76 -10.40 0.32 2.70
CA GLY A 76 -10.96 1.22 3.71
C GLY A 76 -11.73 0.50 4.82
N PRO A 77 -12.78 -0.28 4.49
CA PRO A 77 -13.55 -1.04 5.46
C PRO A 77 -12.69 -2.04 6.24
N VAL A 78 -11.78 -2.75 5.57
CA VAL A 78 -10.88 -3.71 6.21
C VAL A 78 -10.04 -3.02 7.28
N LEU A 79 -9.29 -1.97 6.92
CA LEU A 79 -8.45 -1.22 7.84
C LEU A 79 -9.28 -0.56 8.97
N TRP A 80 -10.49 -0.08 8.65
CA TRP A 80 -11.39 0.53 9.60
C TRP A 80 -11.90 -0.45 10.66
N VAL A 81 -12.31 -1.66 10.27
CA VAL A 81 -12.79 -2.72 11.17
C VAL A 81 -11.70 -3.11 12.18
N PHE A 82 -10.44 -3.16 11.73
CA PHE A 82 -9.30 -3.45 12.60
C PHE A 82 -8.73 -2.22 13.33
N GLY A 83 -9.44 -1.08 13.29
CA GLY A 83 -9.13 0.09 14.10
C GLY A 83 -7.90 0.88 13.63
N VAL A 84 -7.50 0.75 12.36
CA VAL A 84 -6.50 1.61 11.71
C VAL A 84 -7.20 2.89 11.27
N ARG A 85 -6.86 4.04 11.86
CA ARG A 85 -7.39 5.36 11.49
C ARG A 85 -6.34 6.44 11.73
N PRO A 86 -6.25 7.48 10.89
CA PRO A 86 -6.98 7.68 9.63
C PRO A 86 -6.48 6.74 8.50
N VAL A 87 -7.41 6.24 7.67
CA VAL A 87 -7.11 5.23 6.63
C VAL A 87 -6.68 5.84 5.30
N TRP A 88 -7.29 6.96 4.92
CA TRP A 88 -7.07 7.61 3.63
C TRP A 88 -5.61 8.01 3.36
N PRO A 89 -4.79 8.48 4.32
CA PRO A 89 -3.40 8.86 4.02
C PRO A 89 -2.58 7.65 3.61
N VAL A 90 -2.82 6.51 4.26
CA VAL A 90 -2.11 5.26 3.98
C VAL A 90 -2.40 4.76 2.57
N ILE A 91 -3.68 4.75 2.18
CA ILE A 91 -4.09 4.22 0.87
C ILE A 91 -3.72 5.18 -0.27
N LEU A 92 -3.79 6.50 -0.05
CA LEU A 92 -3.49 7.48 -1.10
C LEU A 92 -1.99 7.73 -1.27
N LEU A 93 -1.22 7.77 -0.18
CA LEU A 93 0.23 8.02 -0.25
C LEU A 93 1.05 6.75 -0.46
N GLY A 94 0.52 5.57 -0.08
CA GLY A 94 1.17 4.28 -0.29
C GLY A 94 1.62 4.05 -1.74
N PRO A 95 0.72 4.20 -2.75
CA PRO A 95 1.06 4.09 -4.16
C PRO A 95 2.09 5.13 -4.63
N VAL A 96 2.08 6.33 -4.05
CA VAL A 96 3.04 7.39 -4.40
C VAL A 96 4.44 6.99 -3.93
N VAL A 97 4.57 6.55 -2.66
CA VAL A 97 5.84 6.08 -2.11
C VAL A 97 6.34 4.83 -2.85
N LEU A 98 5.42 3.90 -3.17
CA LEU A 98 5.71 2.73 -3.98
C LEU A 98 6.21 3.12 -5.38
N GLY A 99 5.51 4.03 -6.06
CA GLY A 99 5.89 4.51 -7.39
C GLY A 99 7.26 5.18 -7.41
N ILE A 100 7.59 5.96 -6.38
CA ILE A 100 8.94 6.52 -6.20
C ILE A 100 9.97 5.41 -6.01
N GLY A 101 9.68 4.40 -5.18
CA GLY A 101 10.58 3.27 -4.97
C GLY A 101 10.81 2.43 -6.23
N LEU A 102 9.79 2.26 -7.07
CA LEU A 102 9.89 1.60 -8.36
C LEU A 102 10.69 2.44 -9.37
N TYR A 103 10.44 3.75 -9.42
CA TYR A 103 11.18 4.69 -10.27
C TYR A 103 12.67 4.74 -9.94
N LEU A 104 13.02 4.68 -8.65
CA LEU A 104 14.40 4.61 -8.16
C LEU A 104 14.99 3.20 -8.22
N GLU A 105 14.30 2.25 -8.85
CA GLU A 105 14.76 0.87 -9.03
C GLU A 105 15.10 0.14 -7.72
N VAL A 106 14.49 0.53 -6.60
CA VAL A 106 14.74 -0.06 -5.26
C VAL A 106 14.33 -1.54 -5.19
N HIS A 107 13.57 -2.01 -6.17
CA HIS A 107 13.14 -3.39 -6.32
C HIS A 107 14.22 -4.30 -6.95
N GLU A 108 15.23 -3.75 -7.65
CA GLU A 108 16.32 -4.52 -8.29
C GLU A 108 17.06 -5.47 -7.32
N PRO A 109 17.48 -5.04 -6.11
CA PRO A 109 18.13 -5.94 -5.16
C PRO A 109 17.16 -6.99 -4.60
N ALA A 110 15.87 -6.65 -4.50
CA ALA A 110 14.84 -7.56 -4.04
C ALA A 110 14.49 -8.61 -5.10
N LEU A 111 14.52 -8.26 -6.39
CA LEU A 111 14.38 -9.20 -7.51
C LEU A 111 15.47 -10.27 -7.50
N ALA A 112 16.68 -9.96 -7.05
CA ALA A 112 17.73 -10.96 -6.87
C ALA A 112 17.40 -11.99 -5.77
N TRP A 113 16.57 -11.62 -4.79
CA TRP A 113 16.11 -12.49 -3.71
C TRP A 113 14.82 -13.24 -4.04
N PHE A 114 13.97 -12.69 -4.91
CA PHE A 114 12.71 -13.30 -5.30
C PHE A 114 12.73 -13.73 -6.76
N THR A 115 12.56 -15.04 -7.00
CA THR A 115 12.41 -15.60 -8.35
C THR A 115 11.24 -14.99 -9.14
N ASN A 116 10.26 -14.38 -8.45
CA ASN A 116 9.07 -13.82 -9.06
C ASN A 116 8.93 -12.32 -8.77
N ARG A 117 8.90 -11.51 -9.84
CA ARG A 117 8.78 -10.05 -9.82
C ARG A 117 7.60 -9.54 -8.98
N HIS A 118 6.46 -10.22 -9.01
CA HIS A 118 5.28 -9.78 -8.27
C HIS A 118 5.46 -9.89 -6.76
N HIS A 119 6.31 -10.82 -6.29
CA HIS A 119 6.62 -10.93 -4.87
C HIS A 119 7.54 -9.79 -4.42
N ALA A 120 8.49 -9.38 -5.27
CA ALA A 120 9.33 -8.21 -5.01
C ALA A 120 8.51 -6.92 -4.96
N GLU A 121 7.58 -6.73 -5.91
CA GLU A 121 6.66 -5.59 -5.95
C GLU A 121 5.71 -5.57 -4.73
N ALA A 122 5.18 -6.72 -4.33
CA ALA A 122 4.34 -6.85 -3.15
C ALA A 122 5.11 -6.55 -1.86
N LEU A 123 6.38 -6.97 -1.76
CA LEU A 123 7.24 -6.64 -0.63
C LEU A 123 7.50 -5.13 -0.58
N LEU A 124 7.78 -4.51 -1.73
CA LEU A 124 8.02 -3.07 -1.79
C LEU A 124 6.76 -2.28 -1.43
N ALA A 125 5.60 -2.76 -1.88
CA ALA A 125 4.29 -2.23 -1.49
C ALA A 125 4.05 -2.36 0.01
N ALA A 126 4.35 -3.52 0.60
CA ALA A 126 4.28 -3.71 2.04
C ALA A 126 5.15 -2.66 2.76
N VAL A 127 6.40 -2.47 2.35
CA VAL A 127 7.30 -1.48 2.95
C VAL A 127 6.77 -0.06 2.77
N ALA A 128 6.33 0.32 1.57
CA ALA A 128 5.80 1.65 1.28
C ALA A 128 4.58 1.99 2.14
N TYR A 129 3.59 1.11 2.19
CA TYR A 129 2.38 1.30 3.00
C TYR A 129 2.68 1.25 4.50
N GLY A 130 3.63 0.42 4.93
CA GLY A 130 4.11 0.37 6.30
C GLY A 130 4.80 1.67 6.73
N LEU A 131 5.64 2.25 5.88
CA LEU A 131 6.30 3.54 6.12
C LEU A 131 5.29 4.67 6.24
N VAL A 132 4.33 4.75 5.32
CA VAL A 132 3.26 5.76 5.38
C VAL A 132 2.42 5.59 6.64
N ALA A 133 2.04 4.36 6.99
CA ALA A 133 1.32 4.05 8.22
C ALA A 133 2.11 4.45 9.48
N LEU A 134 3.41 4.16 9.51
CA LEU A 134 4.28 4.53 10.62
C LEU A 134 4.33 6.05 10.80
N VAL A 135 4.52 6.80 9.72
CA VAL A 135 4.56 8.27 9.77
C VAL A 135 3.20 8.84 10.19
N THR A 136 2.11 8.26 9.67
CA THR A 136 0.74 8.71 9.95
C THR A 136 0.36 8.47 11.40
N PHE A 137 0.65 7.30 11.95
CA PHE A 137 0.22 6.92 13.30
C PHE A 137 1.20 7.27 14.41
N LYS A 138 2.50 7.45 14.11
CA LYS A 138 3.47 7.95 15.11
C LYS A 138 3.14 9.36 15.59
N ARG A 139 2.43 10.15 14.78
CA ARG A 139 2.02 11.52 15.10
C ARG A 139 0.65 11.63 15.78
N SER A 140 -0.09 10.52 15.93
CA SER A 140 -1.44 10.48 16.52
C SER A 140 -1.45 9.86 17.90
#